data_AF-A0A7C1U563-F1
#
_entry.id   AF-A0A7C1U563-F1
#
_cell.length_a   1.000
_cell.length_b   1.000
_cell.length_c   1.000
_cell.angle_alpha   90.00
_cell.angle_beta   90.00
_cell.angle_gamma   90.00
#
_symmetry.space_group_name_H-M   'P 1'
#
loop_
_entity.id
_entity.type
_entity.pdbx_description
1 polymer ?
#
loop_
_entity_poly.entity_id
_entity_poly.type
_entity_poly.pdbx_seq_one_letter_code
_entity_poly.pdbx_strand_id
1 'polypeptide(L)'
;MKSAEPEALVERLRAGEGVDVALPGGGRLHLDRPLPFLCVYRRPAGERWPDTEALLTSLAAWLIAPAGVALQDLLCALAEAHQESFGGWLLLEIWNEPPPGAGAPPTFRLGAPERGVPAALLEAFEAALMKVSIHRKRPVVRVDYGARIAPPGLEPLLSTEQAARLGITHLGLGVTPAYRDPETGETYTFAHRAYRQRFNRALKQAFHAFAHCCTNHRPAHYHELGPRAITPRAREVDAELARLSDGFDLLLHVTPVNGEAAWRAFEAGGFEQEVEFLYRPRTIDPAAMKRELWNLPLEEIEDPALAD
;
A
#
# COMPACT_ATOMS: atom_id res chain seq x y z
N MET A 1 -24.02 -1.05 -13.67
CA MET A 1 -22.62 -0.57 -13.75
C MET A 1 -22.05 -1.12 -15.03
N LYS A 2 -21.76 -0.28 -16.02
CA LYS A 2 -21.23 -0.72 -17.31
C LYS A 2 -19.85 -1.36 -17.08
N SER A 3 -19.67 -2.63 -17.45
CA SER A 3 -18.35 -3.22 -17.63
C SER A 3 -17.59 -2.29 -18.58
N ALA A 4 -16.46 -1.72 -18.14
CA ALA A 4 -15.66 -0.87 -19.00
C ALA A 4 -15.08 -1.75 -20.12
N GLU A 5 -15.33 -1.40 -21.37
CA GLU A 5 -14.71 -2.06 -22.52
C GLU A 5 -13.19 -1.84 -22.46
N PRO A 6 -12.36 -2.87 -22.74
CA PRO A 6 -10.90 -2.78 -22.66
C PRO A 6 -10.32 -1.61 -23.47
N GLU A 7 -10.93 -1.25 -24.60
CA GLU A 7 -10.48 -0.13 -25.44
C GLU A 7 -10.57 1.22 -24.72
N ALA A 8 -11.68 1.50 -24.03
CA ALA A 8 -11.85 2.75 -23.28
C ALA A 8 -10.86 2.87 -22.11
N LEU A 9 -10.48 1.73 -21.54
CA LEU A 9 -9.49 1.64 -20.47
C LEU A 9 -8.08 1.99 -20.99
N VAL A 10 -7.72 1.45 -22.16
CA VAL A 10 -6.45 1.71 -22.84
C VAL A 10 -6.31 3.18 -23.20
N GLU A 11 -7.36 3.81 -23.73
CA GLU A 11 -7.32 5.23 -24.09
C GLU A 11 -7.07 6.14 -22.88
N ARG A 12 -7.69 5.84 -21.74
CA ARG A 12 -7.43 6.59 -20.49
C ARG A 12 -5.99 6.44 -20.02
N LEU A 13 -5.44 5.22 -20.11
CA LEU A 13 -4.04 4.98 -19.74
C LEU A 13 -3.06 5.69 -20.67
N ARG A 14 -3.33 5.70 -21.99
CA ARG A 14 -2.55 6.49 -22.96
C ARG A 14 -2.61 7.99 -22.69
N ALA A 15 -3.74 8.48 -22.18
CA ALA A 15 -3.90 9.87 -21.76
C ALA A 15 -3.20 10.20 -20.42
N GLY A 16 -2.57 9.23 -19.75
CA GLY A 16 -1.93 9.43 -18.46
C GLY A 16 -2.87 9.35 -17.25
N GLU A 17 -4.13 8.95 -17.46
CA GLU A 17 -5.15 8.94 -16.42
C GLU A 17 -5.13 7.65 -15.59
N GLY A 18 -5.52 7.77 -14.32
CA GLY A 18 -5.84 6.63 -13.48
C GLY A 18 -7.14 5.95 -13.90
N VAL A 19 -7.30 4.69 -13.50
CA VAL A 19 -8.43 3.84 -13.83
C VAL A 19 -8.90 3.11 -12.58
N ASP A 20 -10.19 3.14 -12.32
CA ASP A 20 -10.82 2.38 -11.25
C ASP A 20 -12.12 1.78 -11.78
N VAL A 21 -12.12 0.47 -12.02
CA VAL A 21 -13.22 -0.23 -12.69
C VAL A 21 -13.57 -1.51 -11.96
N ALA A 22 -14.88 -1.76 -11.83
CA ALA A 22 -15.38 -3.02 -11.33
C ALA A 22 -15.28 -4.11 -12.41
N LEU A 23 -14.90 -5.31 -11.99
CA LEU A 23 -14.79 -6.51 -12.81
C LEU A 23 -15.89 -7.52 -12.41
N PRO A 24 -16.17 -8.53 -13.26
CA PRO A 24 -17.11 -9.59 -12.92
C PRO A 24 -16.83 -10.28 -11.57
N GLY A 25 -17.88 -10.78 -10.93
CA GLY A 25 -17.75 -11.51 -9.66
C GLY A 25 -17.24 -10.66 -8.48
N GLY A 26 -17.44 -9.34 -8.53
CA GLY A 26 -16.97 -8.42 -7.49
C GLY A 26 -15.46 -8.18 -7.53
N GLY A 27 -14.83 -8.44 -8.67
CA GLY A 27 -13.45 -8.02 -8.89
C GLY A 27 -13.34 -6.50 -9.10
N ARG A 28 -12.12 -5.98 -9.08
CA ARG A 28 -11.81 -4.57 -9.27
C ARG A 28 -10.39 -4.42 -9.80
N LEU A 29 -10.21 -3.56 -10.78
CA LEU A 29 -8.92 -3.07 -11.25
C LEU A 29 -8.79 -1.63 -10.80
N HIS A 30 -7.66 -1.30 -10.18
CA HIS A 30 -7.33 0.02 -9.73
C HIS A 30 -5.89 0.37 -10.14
N LEU A 31 -5.75 1.48 -10.84
CA LEU A 31 -4.50 2.08 -11.29
C LEU A 31 -4.60 3.57 -10.97
N ASP A 32 -3.81 4.07 -10.02
CA ASP A 32 -3.80 5.51 -9.70
C ASP A 32 -3.40 6.36 -10.91
N ARG A 33 -2.53 5.81 -11.75
CA ARG A 33 -1.98 6.35 -13.01
C ARG A 33 -1.33 5.20 -13.78
N PRO A 34 -0.93 5.38 -15.05
CA PRO A 34 -0.10 4.39 -15.73
C PRO A 34 1.20 4.15 -14.96
N LEU A 35 1.49 2.89 -14.65
CA LEU A 35 2.65 2.46 -13.88
C LEU A 35 3.27 1.23 -14.54
N PRO A 36 4.60 1.05 -14.48
CA PRO A 36 5.28 -0.05 -15.15
C PRO A 36 5.03 -1.42 -14.48
N PHE A 37 4.06 -1.54 -13.58
CA PHE A 37 3.74 -2.78 -12.88
C PHE A 37 2.25 -2.91 -12.58
N LEU A 38 1.79 -4.13 -12.38
CA LEU A 38 0.47 -4.46 -11.84
C LEU A 38 0.59 -5.65 -10.88
N CYS A 39 0.05 -5.48 -9.67
CA CYS A 39 -0.11 -6.59 -8.73
C CYS A 39 -1.47 -7.26 -8.91
N VAL A 40 -1.51 -8.59 -9.01
CA VAL A 40 -2.74 -9.35 -9.18
C VAL A 40 -2.97 -10.28 -8.00
N TYR A 41 -4.19 -10.34 -7.49
CA TYR A 41 -4.64 -11.36 -6.54
C TYR A 41 -5.92 -12.02 -7.04
N ARG A 42 -5.84 -13.33 -7.30
CA ARG A 42 -7.02 -14.15 -7.63
C ARG A 42 -7.58 -14.75 -6.35
N ARG A 43 -8.81 -14.36 -5.97
CA ARG A 43 -9.51 -14.90 -4.81
C ARG A 43 -9.77 -16.40 -5.02
N PRO A 44 -9.29 -17.28 -4.13
CA PRO A 44 -9.63 -18.70 -4.16
C PRO A 44 -11.15 -18.91 -4.05
N ALA A 45 -11.64 -20.01 -4.61
CA ALA A 45 -13.05 -20.37 -4.49
C ALA A 45 -13.39 -20.71 -3.03
N GLY A 46 -14.45 -20.09 -2.49
CA GLY A 46 -14.96 -20.40 -1.14
C GLY A 46 -14.17 -19.77 0.02
N GLU A 47 -13.09 -19.04 -0.25
CA GLU A 47 -12.25 -18.45 0.79
C GLU A 47 -11.99 -16.97 0.51
N ARG A 48 -12.23 -16.12 1.52
CA ARG A 48 -11.91 -14.69 1.46
C ARG A 48 -10.80 -14.39 2.44
N TRP A 49 -9.82 -13.63 1.96
CA TRP A 49 -8.67 -13.18 2.74
C TRP A 49 -8.62 -11.64 2.73
N PRO A 50 -9.48 -10.95 3.52
CA PRO A 50 -9.55 -9.49 3.50
C PRO A 50 -8.22 -8.82 3.87
N ASP A 51 -7.46 -9.44 4.77
CA ASP A 51 -6.10 -9.11 5.14
C ASP A 51 -5.12 -9.14 3.96
N THR A 52 -5.28 -10.10 3.03
CA THR A 52 -4.43 -10.20 1.83
C THR A 52 -4.82 -9.17 0.79
N GLU A 53 -6.12 -8.96 0.60
CA GLU A 53 -6.63 -7.86 -0.23
C GLU A 53 -6.09 -6.52 0.29
N ALA A 54 -6.07 -6.31 1.60
CA ALA A 54 -5.51 -5.12 2.23
C ALA A 54 -3.99 -4.95 1.99
N LEU A 55 -3.24 -6.01 1.69
CA LEU A 55 -1.84 -5.87 1.26
C LEU A 55 -1.77 -5.22 -0.13
N LEU A 56 -2.62 -5.66 -1.06
CA LEU A 56 -2.66 -5.15 -2.43
C LEU A 56 -3.25 -3.74 -2.52
N THR A 57 -4.34 -3.46 -1.80
CA THR A 57 -5.03 -2.15 -1.90
C THR A 57 -4.14 -0.98 -1.50
N SER A 58 -3.12 -1.23 -0.69
CA SER A 58 -2.11 -0.23 -0.31
C SER A 58 -1.13 0.16 -1.43
N LEU A 59 -1.16 -0.55 -2.56
CA LEU A 59 -0.33 -0.28 -3.74
C LEU A 59 -1.05 0.65 -4.72
N ALA A 60 -0.29 1.28 -5.62
CA ALA A 60 -0.84 2.22 -6.61
C ALA A 60 -1.42 1.56 -7.87
N ALA A 61 -1.16 0.26 -8.07
CA ALA A 61 -1.59 -0.50 -9.23
C ALA A 61 -1.88 -1.95 -8.83
N TRP A 62 -3.15 -2.31 -8.75
CA TRP A 62 -3.59 -3.64 -8.35
C TRP A 62 -4.87 -4.09 -9.05
N LEU A 63 -5.02 -5.41 -9.19
CA LEU A 63 -6.21 -6.07 -9.67
C LEU A 63 -6.57 -7.19 -8.70
N ILE A 64 -7.80 -7.19 -8.20
CA ILE A 64 -8.34 -8.28 -7.40
C ILE A 64 -9.55 -8.85 -8.12
N ALA A 65 -9.58 -10.16 -8.37
CA ALA A 65 -10.72 -10.81 -9.02
C ALA A 65 -10.90 -12.25 -8.50
N PRO A 66 -12.11 -12.84 -8.58
CA PRO A 66 -12.29 -14.27 -8.35
C PRO A 66 -11.46 -15.12 -9.33
N ALA A 67 -10.96 -16.26 -8.87
CA ALA A 67 -10.12 -17.14 -9.69
C ALA A 67 -10.75 -17.62 -11.00
N GLY A 68 -12.09 -17.69 -11.08
CA GLY A 68 -12.82 -18.09 -12.28
C GLY A 68 -13.06 -16.98 -13.30
N VAL A 69 -12.66 -15.74 -13.02
CA VAL A 69 -12.79 -14.63 -13.98
C VAL A 69 -11.63 -14.69 -14.98
N ALA A 70 -11.96 -14.70 -16.27
CA ALA A 70 -10.96 -14.58 -17.33
C ALA A 70 -10.37 -13.16 -17.33
N LEU A 71 -9.05 -13.07 -17.16
CA LEU A 71 -8.32 -11.80 -17.07
C LEU A 71 -7.35 -11.60 -18.25
N GLN A 72 -7.16 -12.64 -19.07
CA GLN A 72 -6.16 -12.69 -20.13
C GLN A 72 -6.29 -11.51 -21.09
N ASP A 73 -7.47 -11.29 -21.67
CA ASP A 73 -7.69 -10.22 -22.65
C ASP A 73 -7.47 -8.83 -22.05
N LEU A 74 -7.91 -8.64 -20.79
CA LEU A 74 -7.68 -7.40 -20.05
C LEU A 74 -6.19 -7.16 -19.79
N LEU A 75 -5.46 -8.19 -19.34
CA LEU A 75 -4.02 -8.10 -19.08
C LEU A 75 -3.22 -7.86 -20.37
N CYS A 76 -3.63 -8.47 -21.48
CA CYS A 76 -3.03 -8.21 -22.79
C CYS A 76 -3.24 -6.76 -23.22
N ALA A 77 -4.48 -6.25 -23.14
CA ALA A 77 -4.79 -4.86 -23.49
C ALA A 77 -4.04 -3.85 -22.60
N LEU A 78 -3.95 -4.12 -21.29
CA LEU A 78 -3.16 -3.32 -20.36
C LEU A 78 -1.67 -3.34 -20.71
N ALA A 79 -1.12 -4.50 -21.02
CA ALA A 79 0.28 -4.64 -21.38
C ALA A 79 0.61 -3.85 -22.65
N GLU A 80 -0.21 -3.95 -23.69
CA GLU A 80 -0.02 -3.21 -24.94
C GLU A 80 0.03 -1.69 -24.70
N ALA A 81 -0.90 -1.15 -23.91
CA ALA A 81 -0.92 0.28 -23.55
C ALA A 81 0.35 0.70 -22.77
N HIS A 82 0.84 -0.16 -21.88
CA HIS A 82 2.02 0.14 -21.07
C HIS A 82 3.34 -0.09 -21.82
N GLN A 83 3.39 -1.00 -22.79
CA GLN A 83 4.57 -1.20 -23.64
C GLN A 83 4.90 0.08 -24.43
N GLU A 84 3.89 0.76 -24.98
CA GLU A 84 4.07 2.03 -25.70
C GLU A 84 4.72 3.10 -24.81
N SER A 85 4.37 3.14 -23.53
CA SER A 85 4.81 4.19 -22.59
C SER A 85 6.10 3.85 -21.85
N PHE A 86 6.29 2.57 -21.48
CA PHE A 86 7.34 2.12 -20.56
C PHE A 86 8.36 1.18 -21.23
N GLY A 87 8.03 0.53 -22.34
CA GLY A 87 8.88 -0.48 -23.00
C GLY A 87 9.04 -1.81 -22.25
N GLY A 88 8.47 -1.92 -21.06
CA GLY A 88 8.48 -3.12 -20.23
C GLY A 88 7.41 -3.01 -19.15
N TRP A 89 6.76 -4.13 -18.82
CA TRP A 89 5.69 -4.16 -17.84
C TRP A 89 5.81 -5.37 -16.91
N LEU A 90 5.75 -5.13 -15.60
CA LEU A 90 5.84 -6.17 -14.59
C LEU A 90 4.44 -6.63 -14.16
N LEU A 91 4.13 -7.90 -14.36
CA LEU A 91 2.95 -8.53 -13.79
C LEU A 91 3.37 -9.36 -12.58
N LEU A 92 2.98 -8.94 -11.37
CA LEU A 92 3.26 -9.67 -10.14
C LEU A 92 1.98 -10.31 -9.61
N GLU A 93 1.82 -11.62 -9.77
CA GLU A 93 0.72 -12.36 -9.14
C GLU A 93 1.10 -12.72 -7.70
N ILE A 94 0.28 -12.35 -6.72
CA ILE A 94 0.50 -12.60 -5.30
C ILE A 94 -0.53 -13.63 -4.84
N TRP A 95 -0.14 -14.56 -3.97
CA TRP A 95 -1.07 -15.49 -3.33
C TRP A 95 -0.60 -15.89 -1.93
N ASN A 96 -1.54 -16.39 -1.12
CA ASN A 96 -1.21 -16.91 0.19
C ASN A 96 -0.62 -18.31 0.10
N GLU A 97 0.46 -18.49 0.82
CA GLU A 97 0.96 -19.78 1.22
C GLU A 97 0.29 -20.21 2.54
N PRO A 98 0.28 -21.51 2.86
CA PRO A 98 -0.24 -21.97 4.15
C PRO A 98 0.36 -21.18 5.31
N PRO A 99 -0.45 -20.86 6.35
CA PRO A 99 0.03 -20.13 7.50
C PRO A 99 1.23 -20.86 8.10
N PRO A 100 2.30 -20.13 8.46
CA PRO A 100 3.47 -20.75 9.04
C PRO A 100 3.10 -21.25 10.45
N GLY A 101 3.76 -22.30 10.93
CA GLY A 101 3.56 -22.77 12.30
C GLY A 101 3.81 -21.66 13.33
N ALA A 102 3.27 -21.81 14.54
CA ALA A 102 3.36 -20.78 15.59
C ALA A 102 4.81 -20.33 15.78
N GLY A 103 5.06 -19.04 15.54
CA GLY A 103 6.40 -18.47 15.65
C GLY A 103 7.40 -18.85 14.54
N ALA A 104 6.99 -19.41 13.41
CA ALA A 104 7.87 -19.46 12.25
C ALA A 104 8.07 -18.07 11.62
N PRO A 105 9.20 -17.83 10.93
CA PRO A 105 9.44 -16.57 10.23
C PRO A 105 8.50 -16.42 9.03
N PRO A 106 8.23 -15.17 8.59
CA PRO A 106 7.57 -14.94 7.30
C PRO A 106 8.42 -15.54 6.18
N THR A 107 7.77 -16.28 5.28
CA THR A 107 8.40 -16.90 4.11
C THR A 107 7.80 -16.32 2.83
N PHE A 108 8.68 -16.05 1.88
CA PHE A 108 8.35 -15.56 0.55
C PHE A 108 8.89 -16.52 -0.50
N ARG A 109 8.04 -16.92 -1.46
CA ARG A 109 8.43 -17.70 -2.63
C ARG A 109 8.25 -16.86 -3.89
N LEU A 110 9.35 -16.44 -4.48
CA LEU A 110 9.38 -15.68 -5.72
C LEU A 110 9.50 -16.63 -6.91
N GLY A 111 8.40 -16.84 -7.62
CA GLY A 111 8.37 -17.58 -8.87
C GLY A 111 8.81 -16.69 -10.04
N ALA A 112 9.78 -17.16 -10.82
CA ALA A 112 10.27 -16.46 -12.01
C ALA A 112 10.42 -17.43 -13.20
N PRO A 113 10.25 -16.97 -14.44
CA PRO A 113 10.52 -17.80 -15.61
C PRO A 113 12.02 -18.09 -15.71
N GLU A 114 12.37 -19.21 -16.34
CA GLU A 114 13.77 -19.66 -16.45
C GLU A 114 14.67 -18.67 -17.21
N ARG A 115 14.09 -17.84 -18.08
CA ARG A 115 14.80 -16.90 -18.95
C ARG A 115 14.01 -15.61 -19.06
N GLY A 116 14.69 -14.53 -19.46
CA GLY A 116 14.06 -13.24 -19.78
C GLY A 116 13.86 -12.32 -18.58
N VAL A 117 14.18 -12.75 -17.35
CA VAL A 117 14.20 -11.86 -16.18
C VAL A 117 15.63 -11.46 -15.85
N PRO A 118 15.94 -10.15 -15.74
CA PRO A 118 17.25 -9.70 -15.29
C PRO A 118 17.54 -10.14 -13.84
N ALA A 119 18.73 -10.69 -13.60
CA ALA A 119 19.16 -11.13 -12.27
C ALA A 119 19.08 -10.01 -11.23
N ALA A 120 19.45 -8.78 -11.61
CA ALA A 120 19.36 -7.60 -10.75
C ALA A 120 17.92 -7.33 -10.24
N LEU A 121 16.89 -7.69 -11.00
CA LEU A 121 15.50 -7.56 -10.55
C LEU A 121 15.20 -8.58 -9.45
N LEU A 122 15.58 -9.84 -9.64
CA LEU A 122 15.35 -10.91 -8.68
C LEU A 122 16.12 -10.65 -7.37
N GLU A 123 17.38 -10.21 -7.48
CA GLU A 123 18.20 -9.79 -6.34
C GLU A 123 17.57 -8.60 -5.60
N ALA A 124 16.99 -7.63 -6.32
CA ALA A 124 16.29 -6.51 -5.69
C ALA A 124 15.03 -6.95 -4.94
N PHE A 125 14.24 -7.87 -5.51
CA PHE A 125 13.12 -8.48 -4.81
C PHE A 125 13.58 -9.22 -3.56
N GLU A 126 14.60 -10.07 -3.67
CA GLU A 126 15.13 -10.82 -2.54
C GLU A 126 15.62 -9.89 -1.43
N ALA A 127 16.48 -8.92 -1.76
CA ALA A 127 17.03 -7.97 -0.80
C ALA A 127 15.96 -7.09 -0.12
N ALA A 128 14.91 -6.73 -0.85
CA ALA A 128 13.79 -5.96 -0.32
C ALA A 128 12.90 -6.82 0.60
N LEU A 129 12.52 -8.02 0.17
CA LEU A 129 11.69 -8.96 0.95
C LEU A 129 12.42 -9.44 2.21
N MET A 130 13.75 -9.54 2.17
CA MET A 130 14.57 -9.88 3.34
C MET A 130 14.47 -8.87 4.50
N LYS A 131 13.90 -7.67 4.26
CA LYS A 131 13.66 -6.63 5.28
C LYS A 131 12.25 -6.71 5.89
N VAL A 132 11.38 -7.60 5.39
CA VAL A 132 10.00 -7.75 5.87
C VAL A 132 9.96 -8.69 7.07
N SER A 133 10.48 -8.23 8.21
CA SER A 133 10.47 -8.98 9.47
C SER A 133 9.20 -8.75 10.29
N ILE A 134 8.65 -9.82 10.87
CA ILE A 134 7.60 -9.78 11.91
C ILE A 134 8.18 -10.35 13.21
N HIS A 135 7.82 -9.79 14.37
CA HIS A 135 8.25 -10.29 15.70
C HIS A 135 9.77 -10.52 15.82
N ARG A 136 10.58 -9.65 15.19
CA ARG A 136 12.05 -9.74 15.12
C ARG A 136 12.58 -11.02 14.46
N LYS A 137 11.74 -11.75 13.71
CA LYS A 137 12.11 -12.93 12.95
C LYS A 137 12.51 -12.51 11.55
N ARG A 138 13.71 -12.94 11.15
CA ARG A 138 14.23 -12.68 9.81
C ARG A 138 13.41 -13.50 8.81
N PRO A 139 12.88 -12.88 7.74
CA PRO A 139 12.16 -13.60 6.71
C PRO A 139 13.06 -14.63 6.00
N VAL A 140 12.42 -15.62 5.41
CA VAL A 140 13.03 -16.57 4.48
C VAL A 140 12.53 -16.23 3.08
N VAL A 141 13.42 -15.96 2.15
CA VAL A 141 13.08 -15.73 0.74
C VAL A 141 13.65 -16.88 -0.08
N ARG A 142 12.84 -17.44 -0.98
CA ARG A 142 13.26 -18.46 -1.95
C ARG A 142 12.87 -18.00 -3.33
N VAL A 143 13.77 -18.22 -4.30
CA VAL A 143 13.51 -17.94 -5.70
C VAL A 143 13.37 -19.28 -6.43
N ASP A 144 12.19 -19.51 -6.99
CA ASP A 144 11.86 -20.72 -7.72
C ASP A 144 11.82 -20.40 -9.22
N TYR A 145 12.71 -21.02 -10.00
CA TYR A 145 12.74 -20.87 -11.45
C TYR A 145 11.90 -21.95 -12.11
N GLY A 146 11.00 -21.59 -13.01
CA GLY A 146 10.24 -22.57 -13.78
C GLY A 146 9.07 -21.99 -14.56
N ALA A 147 8.43 -22.86 -15.34
CA ALA A 147 7.38 -22.46 -16.27
C ALA A 147 6.02 -22.18 -15.59
N ARG A 148 5.77 -22.70 -14.38
CA ARG A 148 4.47 -22.56 -13.71
C ARG A 148 4.50 -21.45 -12.66
N ILE A 149 4.06 -20.26 -13.08
CA ILE A 149 3.87 -19.09 -12.22
C ILE A 149 2.38 -18.91 -12.01
N ALA A 150 1.86 -19.53 -10.94
CA ALA A 150 0.45 -19.49 -10.60
C ALA A 150 0.24 -19.91 -9.12
N PRO A 151 -0.86 -19.45 -8.48
CA PRO A 151 -1.31 -19.99 -7.21
C PRO A 151 -1.59 -21.49 -7.30
N PRO A 152 -1.43 -22.24 -6.20
CA PRO A 152 -1.77 -23.66 -6.16
C PRO A 152 -3.19 -23.93 -6.65
N GLY A 153 -3.35 -24.89 -7.57
CA GLY A 153 -4.64 -25.28 -8.12
C GLY A 153 -5.20 -24.37 -9.23
N LEU A 154 -4.49 -23.30 -9.60
CA LEU A 154 -4.87 -22.44 -10.72
C LEU A 154 -3.89 -22.58 -11.90
N GLU A 155 -4.40 -22.23 -13.07
CA GLU A 155 -3.59 -22.05 -14.28
C GLU A 155 -2.92 -20.66 -14.28
N PRO A 156 -1.73 -20.53 -14.89
CA PRO A 156 -1.07 -19.23 -15.06
C PRO A 156 -1.97 -18.19 -15.73
N LEU A 157 -1.83 -16.92 -15.32
CA LEU A 157 -2.56 -15.80 -15.96
C LEU A 157 -2.21 -15.67 -17.44
N LEU A 158 -0.95 -15.92 -17.80
CA LEU A 158 -0.43 -15.81 -19.17
C LEU A 158 0.56 -16.96 -19.43
N SER A 159 0.64 -17.43 -20.67
CA SER A 159 1.72 -18.32 -21.08
C SER A 159 3.05 -17.56 -21.17
N THR A 160 4.18 -18.27 -21.05
CA THR A 160 5.52 -17.67 -21.21
C THR A 160 5.69 -17.00 -22.58
N GLU A 161 5.10 -17.57 -23.63
CA GLU A 161 5.13 -17.02 -24.99
C GLU A 161 4.31 -15.72 -25.10
N GLN A 162 3.11 -15.69 -24.51
CA GLN A 162 2.27 -14.48 -24.47
C GLN A 162 2.97 -13.36 -23.71
N ALA A 163 3.53 -13.67 -22.54
CA ALA A 163 4.27 -12.71 -21.74
C ALA A 163 5.48 -12.15 -22.50
N ALA A 164 6.29 -13.02 -23.12
CA ALA A 164 7.45 -12.60 -23.90
C ALA A 164 7.07 -11.71 -25.10
N ARG A 165 6.02 -12.08 -25.85
CA ARG A 165 5.53 -11.31 -27.00
C ARG A 165 5.08 -9.89 -26.63
N LEU A 166 4.49 -9.74 -25.45
CA LEU A 166 3.97 -8.47 -24.94
C LEU A 166 4.96 -7.73 -24.03
N GLY A 167 6.22 -8.17 -23.96
CA GLY A 167 7.25 -7.55 -23.10
C GLY A 167 6.90 -7.58 -21.61
N ILE A 168 6.09 -8.55 -21.18
CA ILE A 168 5.64 -8.71 -19.80
C ILE A 168 6.67 -9.54 -19.05
N THR A 169 7.21 -8.97 -17.98
CA THR A 169 7.91 -9.74 -16.95
C THR A 169 6.86 -10.30 -16.00
N HIS A 170 6.51 -11.57 -16.13
CA HIS A 170 5.53 -12.23 -15.25
C HIS A 170 6.25 -12.90 -14.08
N LEU A 171 5.99 -12.44 -12.86
CA LEU A 171 6.51 -13.00 -11.61
C LEU A 171 5.36 -13.43 -10.71
N GLY A 172 5.63 -14.42 -9.86
CA GLY A 172 4.71 -14.89 -8.83
C GLY A 172 5.30 -14.70 -7.44
N LEU A 173 4.46 -14.41 -6.45
CA LEU A 173 4.90 -14.23 -5.08
C LEU A 173 3.95 -14.92 -4.11
N GLY A 174 4.36 -16.10 -3.65
CA GLY A 174 3.74 -16.79 -2.52
C GLY A 174 4.15 -16.13 -1.21
N VAL A 175 3.19 -15.73 -0.39
CA VAL A 175 3.40 -15.08 0.91
C VAL A 175 2.78 -15.88 2.04
N THR A 176 3.53 -16.20 3.09
CA THR A 176 2.94 -16.78 4.29
C THR A 176 2.27 -15.68 5.13
N PRO A 177 1.01 -15.84 5.57
CA PRO A 177 0.34 -14.85 6.42
C PRO A 177 0.83 -14.94 7.88
N ALA A 178 2.10 -14.59 8.13
CA ALA A 178 2.77 -14.68 9.44
C ALA A 178 2.22 -13.71 10.51
N TYR A 179 1.11 -13.03 10.21
CA TYR A 179 0.35 -12.16 11.09
C TYR A 179 -1.00 -12.79 11.48
N ARG A 180 -1.23 -14.06 11.16
CA ARG A 180 -2.41 -14.84 11.57
C ARG A 180 -2.04 -15.89 12.59
N ASP A 181 -3.02 -16.21 13.42
CA ASP A 181 -2.99 -17.37 14.29
C ASP A 181 -3.14 -18.65 13.44
N PRO A 182 -2.19 -19.60 13.52
CA PRO A 182 -2.25 -20.83 12.72
C PRO A 182 -3.34 -21.80 13.18
N GLU A 183 -3.83 -21.69 14.41
CA GLU A 183 -4.86 -22.57 14.97
C GLU A 183 -6.27 -21.98 14.77
N THR A 184 -6.45 -20.70 15.09
CA THR A 184 -7.77 -20.04 15.02
C THR A 184 -8.03 -19.35 13.68
N GLY A 185 -6.99 -19.07 12.90
CA GLY A 185 -7.07 -18.26 11.68
C GLY A 185 -7.27 -16.77 11.92
N GLU A 186 -7.33 -16.31 13.18
CA GLU A 186 -7.55 -14.91 13.52
C GLU A 186 -6.38 -14.03 13.07
N THR A 187 -6.68 -12.83 12.59
CA THR A 187 -5.65 -11.86 12.17
C THR A 187 -5.19 -11.03 13.36
N TYR A 188 -3.89 -11.06 13.66
CA TYR A 188 -3.29 -10.15 14.62
C TYR A 188 -3.17 -8.74 14.01
N THR A 189 -4.12 -7.86 14.29
CA THR A 189 -4.26 -6.54 13.65
C THR A 189 -2.97 -5.71 13.62
N PHE A 190 -2.25 -5.62 14.75
CA PHE A 190 -0.99 -4.86 14.81
C PHE A 190 0.12 -5.50 13.99
N ALA A 191 0.24 -6.83 14.01
CA ALA A 191 1.22 -7.55 13.22
C ALA A 191 0.93 -7.40 11.73
N HIS A 192 -0.35 -7.47 11.33
CA HIS A 192 -0.79 -7.27 9.96
C HIS A 192 -0.49 -5.86 9.45
N ARG A 193 -0.83 -4.81 10.22
CA ARG A 193 -0.49 -3.42 9.86
C ARG A 193 1.01 -3.25 9.65
N ALA A 194 1.81 -3.76 10.58
CA ALA A 194 3.26 -3.62 10.52
C ALA A 194 3.89 -4.48 9.39
N TYR A 195 3.30 -5.62 9.07
CA TYR A 195 3.69 -6.44 7.92
C TYR A 195 3.36 -5.73 6.61
N ARG A 196 2.12 -5.25 6.45
CA ARG A 196 1.64 -4.52 5.28
C ARG A 196 2.54 -3.35 4.92
N GLN A 197 2.91 -2.52 5.90
CA GLN A 197 3.80 -1.38 5.70
C GLN A 197 5.18 -1.81 5.16
N ARG A 198 5.80 -2.80 5.79
CA ARG A 198 7.12 -3.32 5.37
C ARG A 198 7.06 -3.99 4.01
N PHE A 199 6.01 -4.77 3.77
CA PHE A 199 5.76 -5.45 2.50
C PHE A 199 5.57 -4.45 1.36
N ASN A 200 4.75 -3.41 1.56
CA ASN A 200 4.53 -2.34 0.59
C ASN A 200 5.84 -1.60 0.26
N ARG A 201 6.62 -1.26 1.28
CA ARG A 201 7.94 -0.66 1.10
C ARG A 201 8.88 -1.57 0.30
N ALA A 202 8.89 -2.87 0.58
CA ALA A 202 9.71 -3.84 -0.14
C ALA A 202 9.31 -3.94 -1.61
N LEU A 203 8.00 -4.02 -1.90
CA LEU A 203 7.50 -4.04 -3.28
C LEU A 203 7.84 -2.76 -4.03
N LYS A 204 7.68 -1.58 -3.41
CA LYS A 204 8.09 -0.31 -4.03
C LYS A 204 9.58 -0.29 -4.38
N GLN A 205 10.44 -0.82 -3.52
CA GLN A 205 11.89 -0.94 -3.81
C GLN A 205 12.16 -1.88 -4.98
N ALA A 206 11.47 -3.02 -5.03
CA ALA A 206 11.60 -3.95 -6.15
C ALA A 206 11.07 -3.37 -7.47
N PHE A 207 9.93 -2.66 -7.45
CA PHE A 207 9.37 -1.98 -8.62
C PHE A 207 10.24 -0.81 -9.09
N HIS A 208 10.92 -0.12 -8.16
CA HIS A 208 11.92 0.89 -8.50
C HIS A 208 13.08 0.26 -9.27
N ALA A 209 13.59 -0.89 -8.82
CA ALA A 209 14.60 -1.64 -9.56
C ALA A 209 14.09 -2.08 -10.94
N PHE A 210 12.86 -2.59 -11.03
CA PHE A 210 12.21 -2.93 -12.31
C PHE A 210 12.18 -1.74 -13.27
N ALA A 211 11.70 -0.59 -12.81
CA ALA A 211 11.62 0.62 -13.62
C ALA A 211 13.00 0.98 -14.21
N HIS A 212 14.06 0.90 -13.41
CA HIS A 212 15.42 1.23 -13.84
C HIS A 212 16.04 0.21 -14.79
N CYS A 213 15.88 -1.08 -14.54
CA CYS A 213 16.52 -2.14 -15.34
C CYS A 213 15.80 -2.42 -16.66
N CYS A 214 14.48 -2.26 -16.64
CA CYS A 214 13.61 -3.02 -17.53
C CYS A 214 12.59 -2.14 -18.25
N THR A 215 12.60 -0.83 -18.01
CA THR A 215 11.71 0.14 -18.64
C THR A 215 12.47 1.39 -19.09
N ASN A 216 11.78 2.33 -19.73
CA ASN A 216 12.27 3.68 -20.04
C ASN A 216 12.00 4.70 -18.92
N HIS A 217 11.25 4.32 -17.89
CA HIS A 217 10.90 5.20 -16.79
C HIS A 217 11.97 5.20 -15.69
N ARG A 218 12.31 6.38 -15.17
CA ARG A 218 13.38 6.58 -14.18
C ARG A 218 12.86 7.38 -12.99
N PRO A 219 12.06 6.77 -12.10
CA PRO A 219 11.57 7.46 -10.89
C PRO A 219 12.76 7.79 -9.99
N ALA A 220 12.89 9.03 -9.50
CA ALA A 220 14.06 9.41 -8.71
C ALA A 220 14.11 8.66 -7.38
N HIS A 221 12.94 8.33 -6.82
CA HIS A 221 12.81 7.55 -5.61
C HIS A 221 11.68 6.52 -5.65
N TYR A 222 11.81 5.41 -4.92
CA TYR A 222 10.79 4.34 -4.88
C TYR A 222 9.42 4.80 -4.33
N HIS A 223 9.39 5.89 -3.56
CA HIS A 223 8.14 6.49 -3.08
C HIS A 223 7.30 7.09 -4.22
N GLU A 224 7.90 7.48 -5.34
CA GLU A 224 7.17 8.00 -6.51
C GLU A 224 6.30 6.95 -7.20
N LEU A 225 6.51 5.66 -6.90
CA LEU A 225 5.72 4.52 -7.37
C LEU A 225 4.56 4.18 -6.40
N GLY A 226 4.44 4.90 -5.29
CA GLY A 226 3.34 4.73 -4.35
C GLY A 226 2.03 5.38 -4.79
N PRO A 227 0.96 5.14 -4.02
CA PRO A 227 -0.31 5.81 -4.23
C PRO A 227 -0.11 7.33 -4.20
N ARG A 228 -0.75 8.03 -5.13
CA ARG A 228 -0.79 9.50 -5.19
C ARG A 228 -2.17 10.05 -4.88
N ALA A 229 -3.21 9.24 -5.06
CA ALA A 229 -4.56 9.66 -4.78
C ALA A 229 -4.79 9.72 -3.27
N ILE A 230 -5.10 10.92 -2.75
CA ILE A 230 -5.73 11.03 -1.43
C ILE A 230 -7.12 10.43 -1.58
N THR A 231 -7.38 9.32 -0.87
CA THR A 231 -8.68 8.65 -0.94
C THR A 231 -9.78 9.63 -0.49
N PRO A 232 -11.01 9.54 -1.01
CA PRO A 232 -12.12 10.35 -0.53
C PRO A 232 -12.26 10.27 1.00
N ARG A 233 -12.05 9.07 1.56
CA ARG A 233 -12.06 8.84 3.01
C ARG A 233 -10.97 9.59 3.76
N ALA A 234 -9.74 9.59 3.24
CA ALA A 234 -8.65 10.38 3.81
C ALA A 234 -8.97 11.88 3.80
N ARG A 235 -9.61 12.38 2.71
CA ARG A 235 -10.06 13.78 2.64
C ARG A 235 -11.17 14.11 3.62
N GLU A 236 -12.13 13.20 3.82
CA GLU A 236 -13.21 13.37 4.80
C GLU A 236 -12.64 13.50 6.20
N VAL A 237 -11.74 12.60 6.59
CA VAL A 237 -11.15 12.64 7.93
C VAL A 237 -10.22 13.83 8.11
N ASP A 238 -9.45 14.23 7.08
CA ASP A 238 -8.66 15.47 7.10
C ASP A 238 -9.55 16.71 7.32
N ALA A 239 -10.70 16.79 6.63
CA ALA A 239 -11.65 17.87 6.82
C ALA A 239 -12.27 17.87 8.23
N GLU A 240 -12.56 16.70 8.80
CA GLU A 240 -13.04 16.59 10.18
C GLU A 240 -11.96 16.98 11.21
N LEU A 241 -10.71 16.60 10.98
CA LEU A 241 -9.55 17.01 11.79
C LEU A 241 -9.35 18.53 11.74
N ALA A 242 -9.40 19.13 10.55
CA ALA A 242 -9.29 20.57 10.37
C ALA A 242 -10.41 21.31 11.12
N ARG A 243 -11.66 20.84 10.99
CA ARG A 243 -12.81 21.40 11.72
C ARG A 243 -12.62 21.34 13.24
N LEU A 244 -12.10 20.22 13.76
CA LEU A 244 -11.82 20.09 15.19
C LEU A 244 -10.69 21.02 15.65
N SER A 245 -9.65 21.17 14.83
CA SER A 245 -8.54 22.10 15.09
C SER A 245 -9.01 23.55 15.11
N ASP A 246 -9.87 23.97 14.18
CA ASP A 246 -10.43 25.33 14.11
C ASP A 246 -11.30 25.67 15.33
N GLY A 247 -11.82 24.66 16.03
CA GLY A 247 -12.58 24.85 17.26
C GLY A 247 -11.73 25.23 18.48
N PHE A 248 -10.39 25.16 18.38
CA PHE A 248 -9.50 25.36 19.52
C PHE A 248 -8.18 26.05 19.17
N ASP A 249 -8.06 27.31 19.60
CA ASP A 249 -6.79 28.03 19.55
C ASP A 249 -5.87 27.64 20.71
N LEU A 250 -5.09 26.57 20.53
CA LEU A 250 -4.11 26.11 21.53
C LEU A 250 -3.18 27.24 21.98
N LEU A 251 -2.60 27.97 21.02
CA LEU A 251 -1.65 29.05 21.30
C LEU A 251 -2.25 30.15 22.17
N LEU A 252 -3.53 30.50 21.96
CA LEU A 252 -4.21 31.51 22.78
C LEU A 252 -4.49 31.02 24.20
N HIS A 253 -4.67 29.70 24.40
CA HIS A 253 -4.93 29.12 25.72
C HIS A 253 -3.66 28.87 26.53
N VAL A 254 -2.50 28.65 25.87
CA VAL A 254 -1.21 28.48 26.56
C VAL A 254 -0.43 29.79 26.71
N THR A 255 -0.90 30.88 26.11
CA THR A 255 -0.26 32.20 26.22
C THR A 255 -0.97 33.05 27.28
N PRO A 256 -0.28 33.50 28.34
CA PRO A 256 -0.88 34.35 29.36
C PRO A 256 -1.33 35.69 28.76
N VAL A 257 -2.48 36.20 29.18
CA VAL A 257 -3.02 37.48 28.72
C VAL A 257 -2.30 38.67 29.35
N ASN A 258 -1.61 38.44 30.48
CA ASN A 258 -0.92 39.47 31.24
C ASN A 258 0.62 39.38 31.10
N GLY A 259 1.15 38.75 30.05
CA GLY A 259 2.59 38.47 29.92
C GLY A 259 3.50 39.70 30.14
N GLU A 260 3.18 40.83 29.50
CA GLU A 260 3.90 42.10 29.67
C GLU A 260 3.84 42.65 31.11
N ALA A 261 2.66 42.58 31.74
CA ALA A 261 2.47 43.07 33.10
C ALA A 261 3.18 42.15 34.12
N ALA A 262 3.10 40.83 33.91
CA ALA A 262 3.81 39.84 34.72
C ALA A 262 5.33 40.00 34.59
N TRP A 263 5.84 40.28 33.39
CA TRP A 263 7.27 40.55 33.17
C TRP A 263 7.76 41.78 33.97
N ARG A 264 7.04 42.91 33.89
CA ARG A 264 7.40 44.12 34.66
C ARG A 264 7.32 43.90 36.16
N ALA A 265 6.34 43.12 36.63
CA ALA A 265 6.22 42.78 38.04
C ALA A 265 7.38 41.90 38.52
N PHE A 266 7.83 40.96 37.68
CA PHE A 266 8.97 40.09 37.96
C PHE A 266 10.28 40.88 38.07
N GLU A 267 10.50 41.83 37.15
CA GLU A 267 11.64 42.74 37.18
C GLU A 267 11.63 43.64 38.42
N ALA A 268 10.48 44.22 38.76
CA ALA A 268 10.33 45.05 39.96
C ALA A 268 10.56 44.26 41.27
N GLY A 269 10.28 42.96 41.25
CA GLY A 269 10.55 42.02 42.36
C GLY A 269 12.00 41.51 42.42
N GLY A 270 12.92 42.10 41.64
CA GLY A 270 14.32 41.71 41.62
C GLY A 270 14.59 40.32 41.03
N PHE A 271 13.66 39.80 40.22
CA PHE A 271 13.72 38.45 39.63
C PHE A 271 13.67 37.29 40.63
N GLU A 272 13.30 37.54 41.89
CA GLU A 272 13.24 36.53 42.95
C GLU A 272 11.81 36.15 43.36
N GLN A 273 10.81 36.95 42.97
CA GLN A 273 9.42 36.76 43.36
C GLN A 273 8.60 36.14 42.21
N GLU A 274 7.83 35.10 42.53
CA GLU A 274 6.94 34.44 41.58
C GLU A 274 5.79 35.35 41.16
N VAL A 275 5.52 35.44 39.85
CA VAL A 275 4.43 36.24 39.29
C VAL A 275 3.29 35.36 38.80
N GLU A 276 2.06 35.81 39.04
CA GLU A 276 0.87 35.08 38.61
C GLU A 276 0.58 35.34 37.13
N PHE A 277 0.48 34.25 36.36
CA PHE A 277 0.02 34.31 34.97
C PHE A 277 -1.49 34.12 34.89
N LEU A 278 -2.14 35.06 34.23
CA LEU A 278 -3.57 35.02 33.96
C LEU A 278 -3.79 34.46 32.56
N TYR A 279 -4.69 33.48 32.45
CA TYR A 279 -5.02 32.81 31.20
C TYR A 279 -6.46 33.07 30.78
N ARG A 280 -6.73 32.90 29.49
CA ARG A 280 -8.09 33.02 28.94
C ARG A 280 -9.00 31.94 29.54
N PRO A 281 -10.25 32.27 29.91
CA PRO A 281 -11.23 31.26 30.28
C PRO A 281 -11.41 30.25 29.15
N ARG A 282 -11.50 28.96 29.49
CA ARG A 282 -11.74 27.90 28.52
C ARG A 282 -13.14 28.07 27.93
N THR A 283 -13.21 28.19 26.62
CA THR A 283 -14.47 28.29 25.86
C THR A 283 -14.96 26.96 25.30
N ILE A 284 -14.16 25.91 25.44
CA ILE A 284 -14.42 24.57 24.93
C ILE A 284 -14.48 23.51 26.03
N ASP A 285 -15.21 22.42 25.79
CA ASP A 285 -15.16 21.20 26.60
C ASP A 285 -14.10 20.23 26.02
N PRO A 286 -12.94 20.05 26.69
CA PRO A 286 -11.89 19.17 26.22
C PRO A 286 -12.32 17.69 26.16
N ALA A 287 -13.27 17.28 27.01
CA ALA A 287 -13.73 15.89 27.03
C ALA A 287 -14.61 15.57 25.81
N ALA A 288 -15.49 16.51 25.43
CA ALA A 288 -16.27 16.40 24.19
C ALA A 288 -15.37 16.37 22.96
N MET A 289 -14.41 17.30 22.87
CA MET A 289 -13.49 17.37 21.73
C MET A 289 -12.61 16.13 21.59
N LYS A 290 -12.08 15.58 22.71
CA LYS A 290 -11.34 14.31 22.69
C LYS A 290 -12.20 13.14 22.20
N ARG A 291 -13.47 13.11 22.59
CA ARG A 291 -14.40 12.06 22.14
C ARG A 291 -14.64 12.13 20.63
N GLU A 292 -14.83 13.34 20.09
CA GLU A 292 -14.96 13.53 18.63
C GLU A 292 -13.68 13.10 17.90
N LEU A 293 -12.50 13.52 18.39
CA LEU A 293 -11.21 13.14 17.82
C LEU A 293 -10.99 11.62 17.81
N TRP A 294 -11.33 10.92 18.89
CA TRP A 294 -11.15 9.47 18.99
C TRP A 294 -12.18 8.66 18.20
N ASN A 295 -13.30 9.26 17.81
CA ASN A 295 -14.29 8.63 16.94
C ASN A 295 -13.95 8.80 15.46
N LEU A 296 -12.91 9.56 15.11
CA LEU A 296 -12.45 9.66 13.74
C LEU A 296 -11.92 8.29 13.28
N PRO A 297 -12.35 7.79 12.12
CA PRO A 297 -12.00 6.47 11.60
C PRO A 297 -10.62 6.49 10.93
N LEU A 298 -9.59 6.86 11.70
CA LEU A 298 -8.21 6.99 11.23
C LEU A 298 -7.65 5.63 10.75
N GLU A 299 -8.17 4.53 11.28
CA GLU A 299 -7.85 3.17 10.88
C GLU A 299 -8.26 2.83 9.44
N GLU A 300 -9.22 3.59 8.87
CA GLU A 300 -9.69 3.43 7.49
C GLU A 300 -8.84 4.25 6.48
N ILE A 301 -7.90 5.08 6.97
CA ILE A 301 -7.00 5.89 6.15
C ILE A 301 -5.72 5.10 5.85
N GLU A 302 -5.41 4.95 4.56
CA GLU A 302 -4.11 4.47 4.11
C GLU A 302 -3.14 5.65 3.92
N ASP A 303 -2.38 6.02 4.95
CA ASP A 303 -1.35 7.06 4.86
C ASP A 303 0.06 6.51 5.17
N PRO A 304 1.03 6.59 4.23
CA PRO A 304 2.42 6.26 4.50
C PRO A 304 3.16 7.24 5.42
N ALA A 305 2.65 8.44 5.68
CA ALA A 305 3.25 9.49 6.52
C ALA A 305 2.72 9.54 7.97
N LEU A 306 1.51 9.04 8.25
CA LEU A 306 0.95 8.94 9.63
C LEU A 306 1.50 7.73 10.41
N ALA A 307 2.72 7.28 10.08
CA ALA A 307 3.23 5.97 10.45
C ALA A 307 4.59 5.98 11.18
N ASP A 308 4.95 7.10 11.81
CA ASP A 308 6.04 7.19 12.79
C ASP A 308 5.51 7.49 14.20
#